data_AF-A0A2B6A436-F1
#
_entry.id   AF-A0A2B6A436-F1
#
_cell.length_a   1.000
_cell.length_b   1.000
_cell.length_c   1.000
_cell.angle_alpha   90.00
_cell.angle_beta   90.00
_cell.angle_gamma   90.00
#
_symmetry.space_group_name_H-M   'P 1'
#
loop_
_entity.id
_entity.type
_entity.pdbx_description
1 polymer ?
#
loop_
_entity_poly.entity_id
_entity_poly.type
_entity_poly.pdbx_seq_one_letter_code
_entity_poly.pdbx_strand_id
1 'polypeptide(L)'
;MDYEFEEEQVNALRKILIAFHDRLTKKEVSIFAQNDHLFSKFKLPLDMLYSLEKPNLDEFKLYITKIFHQEFELKYLLLSLKKQCIFVNVCDYLLEQLQISNNV
;
A
#
# COMPACT_ATOMS: atom_id res chain seq x y z
N MET A 1 3.35 -8.07 -19.11
CA MET A 1 1.95 -8.07 -18.66
C MET A 1 1.56 -6.61 -18.65
N ASP A 2 0.95 -6.15 -19.74
CA ASP A 2 0.52 -4.76 -19.93
C ASP A 2 -0.82 -4.60 -19.23
N TYR A 3 -0.78 -4.41 -17.91
CA TYR A 3 -1.97 -3.98 -17.20
C TYR A 3 -2.12 -2.48 -17.44
N GLU A 4 -3.11 -2.10 -18.23
CA GLU A 4 -3.54 -0.71 -18.34
C GLU A 4 -4.36 -0.38 -17.09
N PHE A 5 -3.70 0.20 -16.10
CA PHE A 5 -4.36 0.67 -14.88
C PHE A 5 -4.85 2.10 -15.07
N GLU A 6 -6.03 2.38 -14.55
CA GLU A 6 -6.56 3.74 -14.55
C GLU A 6 -5.69 4.66 -13.68
N GLU A 7 -5.56 5.92 -14.09
CA GLU A 7 -4.76 6.91 -13.37
C GLU A 7 -5.18 7.01 -11.89
N GLU A 8 -6.48 6.92 -11.62
CA GLU A 8 -7.03 6.94 -10.26
C GLU A 8 -6.55 5.75 -9.41
N GLN A 9 -6.44 4.56 -9.99
CA GLN A 9 -5.95 3.37 -9.29
C GLN A 9 -4.46 3.50 -8.95
N VAL A 10 -3.67 3.99 -9.90
CA VAL A 10 -2.24 4.25 -9.70
C VAL A 10 -2.03 5.33 -8.63
N ASN A 11 -2.82 6.41 -8.69
CA ASN A 11 -2.79 7.49 -7.69
C ASN A 11 -3.20 6.99 -6.30
N ALA A 12 -4.23 6.14 -6.19
CA ALA A 12 -4.67 5.56 -4.94
C ALA A 12 -3.57 4.68 -4.32
N LEU A 13 -2.96 3.80 -5.11
CA LEU A 13 -1.83 2.99 -4.66
C LEU A 13 -0.68 3.86 -4.16
N ARG A 14 -0.32 4.91 -4.92
CA ARG A 14 0.76 5.83 -4.53
C ARG A 14 0.49 6.50 -3.19
N LYS A 15 -0.75 6.96 -2.95
CA LYS A 15 -1.13 7.60 -1.68
C LYS A 15 -1.10 6.63 -0.50
N ILE A 16 -1.46 5.37 -0.71
CA ILE A 16 -1.34 4.34 0.32
C ILE A 16 0.12 4.09 0.67
N LEU A 17 1.00 3.99 -0.33
CA LEU A 17 2.43 3.82 -0.10
C LEU A 17 3.06 5.03 0.63
N ILE A 18 2.58 6.25 0.38
CA ILE A 18 2.95 7.45 1.16
C ILE A 18 2.54 7.29 2.63
N ALA A 19 1.27 6.96 2.89
CA ALA A 19 0.77 6.79 4.26
C ALA A 19 1.56 5.70 5.01
N PHE A 20 1.87 4.59 4.34
CA PHE A 20 2.69 3.51 4.90
C PHE A 20 4.12 3.98 5.19
N HIS A 21 4.72 4.77 4.30
CA HIS A 21 6.04 5.35 4.51
C HIS A 21 6.07 6.28 5.74
N ASP A 22 5.06 7.13 5.89
CA ASP A 22 4.94 8.04 7.03
C ASP A 22 4.81 7.26 8.34
N ARG A 23 3.96 6.22 8.37
CA ARG A 23 3.80 5.31 9.52
C ARG A 23 5.09 4.58 9.90
N LEU A 24 5.89 4.16 8.92
CA LEU A 24 7.19 3.52 9.18
C LEU A 24 8.24 4.48 9.71
N THR A 25 8.22 5.73 9.22
CA THR A 25 9.23 6.73 9.58
C THR A 25 8.85 7.59 10.78
N LYS A 26 7.65 7.39 11.34
CA LYS A 26 7.07 8.21 12.43
C LYS A 26 7.05 9.71 12.11
N LYS A 27 7.06 10.07 10.82
CA LYS A 27 6.69 11.42 10.42
C LYS A 27 5.23 11.61 10.79
N GLU A 28 4.86 12.80 11.26
CA GLU A 28 3.46 13.13 11.54
C GLU A 28 2.63 12.66 10.34
N VAL A 29 1.75 11.68 10.55
CA VAL A 29 0.87 11.14 9.51
C VAL A 29 0.19 12.35 8.92
N SER A 30 0.55 12.67 7.67
CA SER A 30 0.22 13.94 7.06
C SER A 30 -1.29 14.14 7.14
N ILE A 31 -1.71 15.03 8.04
CA ILE A 31 -3.11 15.35 8.35
C ILE A 31 -3.84 15.84 7.08
N PHE A 32 -3.07 16.22 6.05
CA PHE A 32 -3.53 16.57 4.70
C PHE A 32 -4.18 15.42 3.92
N ALA A 33 -4.09 14.17 4.39
CA ALA A 33 -4.61 13.00 3.69
C ALA A 33 -6.08 12.65 4.04
N GLN A 34 -6.68 13.32 5.03
CA GLN A 34 -8.02 12.98 5.53
C GLN A 34 -9.19 13.43 4.61
N ASN A 35 -8.95 14.30 3.63
CA ASN A 35 -9.99 14.82 2.71
C ASN A 35 -9.90 14.26 1.29
N ASP A 36 -9.51 13.01 1.15
CA ASP A 36 -9.25 12.43 -0.16
C ASP A 36 -10.48 11.77 -0.76
N HIS A 37 -11.23 12.53 -1.57
CA HIS A 37 -12.36 12.01 -2.34
C HIS A 37 -11.98 10.81 -3.21
N LEU A 38 -10.71 10.62 -3.56
CA LEU A 38 -10.21 9.50 -4.34
C LEU A 38 -10.57 8.14 -3.69
N PHE A 39 -10.39 8.00 -2.38
CA PHE A 39 -10.62 6.73 -1.70
C PHE A 39 -12.09 6.38 -1.50
N SER A 40 -12.99 7.37 -1.59
CA SER A 40 -14.44 7.13 -1.49
C SER A 40 -14.94 6.18 -2.58
N LYS A 41 -14.35 6.24 -3.78
CA LYS A 41 -14.69 5.37 -4.91
C LYS A 41 -14.39 3.90 -4.63
N PHE A 42 -13.29 3.64 -3.92
CA PHE A 42 -12.81 2.29 -3.62
C PHE A 42 -13.38 1.71 -2.32
N LYS A 43 -14.17 2.50 -1.56
CA LYS A 43 -14.75 2.10 -0.27
C LYS A 43 -13.69 1.54 0.70
N LEU A 44 -12.56 2.23 0.81
CA LEU A 44 -11.44 1.82 1.67
C LEU A 44 -11.68 2.22 3.13
N PRO A 45 -11.30 1.38 4.12
CA PRO A 45 -11.23 1.80 5.51
C PRO A 45 -10.05 2.77 5.71
N LEU A 46 -10.35 4.07 5.88
CA LEU A 46 -9.34 5.13 6.01
C LEU A 46 -8.77 5.27 7.43
N ASP A 47 -9.55 4.85 8.42
CA ASP A 47 -9.18 4.73 9.83
C ASP A 47 -7.94 3.85 10.02
N MET A 48 -7.87 2.72 9.32
CA MET A 48 -6.71 1.83 9.34
C MET A 48 -5.51 2.46 8.60
N LEU A 49 -5.75 3.10 7.45
CA LEU A 49 -4.72 3.67 6.58
C LEU A 49 -3.88 4.73 7.30
N TYR A 50 -4.56 5.60 8.06
CA TYR A 50 -3.97 6.70 8.80
C TYR A 50 -3.75 6.40 10.29
N SER A 51 -3.75 5.12 10.67
CA SER A 51 -3.40 4.70 12.02
C SER A 51 -1.92 4.98 12.35
N LEU A 52 -1.59 5.01 13.65
CA LEU A 52 -0.19 5.12 14.12
C LEU A 52 0.53 3.76 14.12
N GLU A 53 -0.19 2.67 13.84
CA GLU A 53 0.38 1.33 13.81
C GLU A 53 1.26 1.13 12.58
N LYS A 54 2.22 0.22 12.62
CA LYS A 54 2.99 -0.09 11.39
C LYS A 54 2.09 -0.80 10.37
N PRO A 55 2.27 -0.55 9.06
CA PRO A 55 1.51 -1.26 8.04
C PRO A 55 1.76 -2.77 8.10
N ASN A 56 0.83 -3.56 7.59
CA ASN A 56 1.01 -5.00 7.49
C ASN A 56 0.54 -5.53 6.14
N LEU A 57 0.85 -6.79 5.85
CA LEU A 57 0.52 -7.43 4.58
C LEU A 57 -0.98 -7.59 4.35
N ASP A 58 -1.76 -7.87 5.37
CA ASP A 58 -3.22 -8.05 5.25
C ASP A 58 -3.90 -6.72 4.89
N GLU A 59 -3.45 -5.65 5.53
CA GLU A 59 -3.85 -4.28 5.20
C GLU A 59 -3.47 -3.92 3.75
N PHE A 60 -2.23 -4.19 3.35
CA PHE A 60 -1.78 -3.95 1.97
C PHE A 60 -2.62 -4.73 0.96
N LYS A 61 -2.86 -6.03 1.21
CA LYS A 61 -3.66 -6.92 0.38
C LYS A 61 -5.08 -6.40 0.22
N LEU A 62 -5.72 -6.01 1.33
CA LEU A 62 -7.07 -5.46 1.33
C LEU A 62 -7.16 -4.25 0.40
N TYR A 63 -6.21 -3.32 0.51
CA TYR A 63 -6.22 -2.10 -0.28
C TYR A 63 -6.00 -2.33 -1.77
N ILE A 64 -5.00 -3.12 -2.15
CA ILE A 64 -4.75 -3.38 -3.58
C ILE A 64 -5.91 -4.14 -4.22
N THR A 65 -6.53 -5.10 -3.52
CA THR A 65 -7.66 -5.86 -4.05
C THR A 65 -8.88 -4.96 -4.25
N LYS A 66 -9.10 -3.99 -3.36
CA LYS A 66 -10.19 -3.02 -3.52
C LYS A 66 -9.92 -1.99 -4.62
N ILE A 67 -8.68 -1.55 -4.81
CA ILE A 67 -8.33 -0.54 -5.82
C ILE A 67 -8.37 -1.12 -7.23
N PHE A 68 -7.76 -2.28 -7.42
CA PHE A 68 -7.57 -2.89 -8.75
C PHE A 68 -8.62 -3.94 -9.09
N HIS A 69 -9.52 -4.26 -8.16
CA HIS A 69 -10.56 -5.28 -8.33
C HIS A 69 -10.01 -6.65 -8.77
N GLN A 70 -8.76 -6.95 -8.39
CA GLN A 70 -8.10 -8.22 -8.68
C GLN A 70 -7.19 -8.64 -7.52
N GLU A 71 -6.89 -9.93 -7.45
CA GLU A 71 -5.88 -10.46 -6.55
C GLU A 71 -4.49 -10.36 -7.18
N PHE A 72 -3.50 -10.02 -6.36
CA PHE A 72 -2.10 -10.03 -6.75
C PHE A 72 -1.34 -11.04 -5.91
N GLU A 73 -0.37 -11.69 -6.53
CA GLU A 73 0.71 -12.28 -5.77
C GLU A 73 1.56 -11.12 -5.21
N LEU A 74 1.49 -10.94 -3.89
CA LEU A 74 2.04 -9.76 -3.21
C LEU A 74 3.56 -9.66 -3.34
N LYS A 75 4.26 -10.80 -3.30
CA LYS A 75 5.73 -10.83 -3.41
C LYS A 75 6.16 -10.26 -4.76
N TYR A 76 5.54 -10.67 -5.86
CA TYR A 76 5.85 -10.18 -7.20
C TYR A 76 5.49 -8.70 -7.35
N LEU A 77 4.33 -8.27 -6.83
CA LEU A 77 3.94 -6.85 -6.87
C LEU A 77 4.96 -5.99 -6.12
N LEU A 78 5.30 -6.36 -4.88
CA LEU A 78 6.27 -5.63 -4.05
C LEU A 78 7.67 -5.61 -4.68
N LEU A 79 8.14 -6.74 -5.24
CA LEU A 79 9.41 -6.80 -5.96
C LEU A 79 9.40 -5.92 -7.21
N SER A 80 8.28 -5.86 -7.93
CA SER A 80 8.12 -5.00 -9.11
C SER A 80 8.17 -3.51 -8.74
N LEU A 81 7.46 -3.10 -7.69
CA LEU A 81 7.50 -1.73 -7.17
C LEU A 81 8.92 -1.36 -6.71
N LYS A 82 9.58 -2.25 -5.95
CA LYS A 82 10.95 -2.09 -5.51
C LYS A 82 11.93 -1.93 -6.68
N LYS A 83 11.81 -2.76 -7.72
CA LYS A 83 12.65 -2.68 -8.93
C LYS A 83 12.52 -1.34 -9.64
N GLN A 84 11.37 -0.69 -9.54
CA GLN A 84 11.08 0.65 -10.08
C GLN A 84 11.46 1.78 -9.09
N CYS A 85 12.14 1.47 -7.99
CA CYS A 85 12.50 2.41 -6.93
C CYS A 85 11.30 3.14 -6.28
N ILE A 86 10.11 2.53 -6.30
CA ILE A 86 8.89 3.08 -5.72
C ILE A 86 8.79 2.64 -4.25
N PHE A 87 8.86 3.60 -3.31
CA PHE A 87 8.72 3.37 -1.85
C PHE A 87 9.50 2.14 -1.36
N VAL A 88 10.79 2.07 -1.71
CA VAL A 88 11.67 0.91 -1.45
C VAL A 88 11.61 0.46 0.01
N ASN A 89 11.61 1.40 0.96
CA ASN A 89 11.55 1.09 2.39
C ASN A 89 10.23 0.40 2.81
N VAL A 90 9.10 0.80 2.23
CA VAL A 90 7.81 0.14 2.46
C VAL A 90 7.81 -1.24 1.85
N CYS A 91 8.32 -1.37 0.62
CA CYS A 91 8.42 -2.65 -0.07
C CYS A 91 9.28 -3.65 0.70
N ASP A 92 10.47 -3.23 1.16
CA ASP A 92 11.37 -4.07 1.96
C ASP A 92 10.70 -4.54 3.25
N TYR A 93 10.08 -3.61 3.98
CA TYR A 93 9.39 -3.93 5.23
C TYR A 93 8.24 -4.93 5.04
N LEU A 94 7.44 -4.80 3.98
CA LEU A 94 6.36 -5.75 3.68
C LEU A 94 6.90 -7.10 3.17
N LEU A 95 7.98 -7.09 2.39
CA LEU A 95 8.65 -8.32 1.93
C LEU A 95 9.26 -9.11 3.10
N GLU A 96 9.80 -8.46 4.12
CA GLU A 96 10.30 -9.12 5.33
C GLU A 96 9.19 -9.88 6.07
N GLN A 97 7.97 -9.32 6.15
CA GLN A 97 6.82 -10.00 6.76
C GLN A 97 6.44 -11.29 6.00
N LEU A 98 6.59 -11.32 4.67
CA LEU A 98 6.36 -12.53 3.86
C LEU A 98 7.41 -13.60 4.15
N GLN A 99 8.66 -13.23 4.40
CA GLN A 99 9.71 -14.18 4.72
C GLN A 99 9.51 -14.81 6.11
N ILE A 100 9.07 -14.01 7.09
CA ILE A 100 8.73 -14.50 8.43
C ILE A 100 7.58 -15.51 8.38
N SER A 101 6.57 -15.26 7.55
CA SER A 101 5.39 -16.12 7.42
C SER A 101 5.65 -17.48 6.76
N ASN A 102 6.74 -17.63 6.00
CA ASN A 102 7.12 -18.91 5.37
C ASN A 102 8.00 -19.81 6.26
N ASN A 103 8.42 -19.30 7.43
CA ASN A 103 9.30 -20.01 8.36
C ASN A 103 8.56 -20.54 9.62
N VAL A 104 7.22 -20.58 9.57
CA VAL A 104 6.33 -21.16 10.58
C VAL A 104 5.57 -22.32 9.94
#